data_AF-A0AAU5D591-F1
#
_entry.id   AF-A0AAU5D591-F1
#
_cell.length_a   1.000
_cell.length_b   1.000
_cell.length_c   1.000
_cell.angle_alpha   90.00
_cell.angle_beta   90.00
_cell.angle_gamma   90.00
#
_symmetry.space_group_name_H-M   'P 1'
#
loop_
_entity.id
_entity.type
_entity.pdbx_description
1 polymer ?
#
loop_
_entity_poly.entity_id
_entity_poly.type
_entity_poly.pdbx_seq_one_letter_code
_entity_poly.pdbx_strand_id
1 'polypeptide(L)'
;MNEQQIAALLAFAGTLDSRVRRALADPQQSARTISEWTAAVADVPATMPDVGWDAARATRRYYEQQGGNRSSQYRPIEPHDLLAAWGPLRAELMARHTDPVPNVDPDNVAAWREELVGTRAAVAVGHIPPAQYRAEINDAGQKRLAALMSGVGAGPRRYLPAHVAAELRPFRKARAHREQLVAEGIPDPLGVKCPYCLAAIDEQCRSSFRNRGKGRRPLTGVHPSRVDALVAHLGVDEQGEAEQIRLARIMCQPPAPRRDGRARHTSGGGGDR
;
A
#
# COMPACT_ATOMS: atom_id res chain seq x y z
N MET A 1 16.07 30.01 0.32
CA MET A 1 16.80 30.88 1.28
C MET A 1 16.41 32.34 1.07
N ASN A 2 16.40 33.19 2.11
CA ASN A 2 16.15 34.63 1.96
C ASN A 2 17.46 35.43 1.72
N GLU A 3 17.34 36.71 1.35
CA GLU A 3 18.50 37.58 1.06
C GLU A 3 19.49 37.69 2.22
N GLN A 4 19.00 37.77 3.46
CA GLN A 4 19.86 37.84 4.65
C GLN A 4 20.68 36.56 4.83
N GLN A 5 20.07 35.39 4.63
CA GLN A 5 20.75 34.10 4.69
C GLN A 5 21.79 33.98 3.58
N ILE A 6 21.50 34.46 2.36
CA ILE A 6 22.44 34.48 1.25
C ILE A 6 23.61 35.44 1.52
N ALA A 7 23.34 36.64 2.03
CA ALA A 7 24.38 37.58 2.42
C ALA A 7 25.33 36.96 3.47
N ALA A 8 24.77 36.30 4.48
CA ALA A 8 25.56 35.59 5.49
C ALA A 8 26.39 34.43 4.89
N LEU A 9 25.80 33.65 3.98
CA LEU A 9 26.47 32.54 3.30
C LEU A 9 27.63 33.03 2.42
N LEU A 10 27.42 34.11 1.67
CA LEU A 10 28.43 34.75 0.82
C LEU A 10 29.56 35.39 1.65
N ALA A 11 29.22 36.00 2.80
CA ALA A 11 30.22 36.49 3.75
C ALA A 11 31.07 35.33 4.31
N PHE A 12 30.44 34.20 4.66
CA PHE A 12 31.14 32.99 5.06
C PHE A 12 32.04 32.44 3.95
N ALA A 13 31.54 32.33 2.72
CA ALA A 13 32.33 31.92 1.57
C ALA A 13 33.53 32.85 1.32
N GLY A 14 33.38 34.16 1.54
CA GLY A 14 34.46 35.15 1.49
C GLY A 14 35.57 34.95 2.53
N THR A 15 35.30 34.23 3.62
CA THR A 15 36.33 33.83 4.59
C THR A 15 37.16 32.63 4.11
N LEU A 16 36.58 31.80 3.23
CA LEU A 16 37.22 30.64 2.62
C LEU A 16 37.94 30.98 1.31
N ASP A 17 37.40 31.93 0.53
CA ASP A 17 37.92 32.32 -0.78
C ASP A 17 37.88 33.84 -0.98
N SER A 18 39.07 34.45 -1.06
CA SER A 18 39.22 35.89 -1.28
C SER A 18 38.62 36.40 -2.59
N ARG A 19 38.37 35.55 -3.60
CA ARG A 19 37.70 35.92 -4.85
C ARG A 19 36.24 36.32 -4.60
N VAL A 20 35.53 35.59 -3.73
CA VAL A 20 34.15 35.93 -3.32
C VAL A 20 34.13 37.28 -2.62
N ARG A 21 35.06 37.48 -1.66
CA ARG A 21 35.18 38.76 -0.95
C ARG A 21 35.46 39.94 -1.89
N ARG A 22 36.30 39.76 -2.92
CA ARG A 22 36.58 40.79 -3.93
C ARG A 22 35.37 41.09 -4.82
N ALA A 23 34.61 40.07 -5.22
CA ALA A 23 33.40 40.24 -6.03
C ALA A 23 32.29 41.02 -5.30
N LEU A 24 32.31 41.02 -3.96
CA LEU A 24 31.33 41.69 -3.10
C LEU A 24 31.82 43.03 -2.52
N ALA A 25 32.96 43.54 -2.99
CA ALA A 25 33.56 44.78 -2.45
C ALA A 25 32.74 46.03 -2.81
N ASP A 26 32.07 46.04 -3.96
CA ASP A 26 31.17 47.11 -4.37
C ASP A 26 29.75 46.87 -3.84
N PRO A 27 29.13 47.83 -3.12
CA PRO A 27 27.79 47.67 -2.56
C PRO A 27 26.70 47.36 -3.60
N GLN A 28 26.75 47.97 -4.80
CA GLN A 28 25.73 47.75 -5.83
C GLN A 28 25.88 46.38 -6.50
N GLN A 29 27.11 45.94 -6.72
CA GLN A 29 27.41 44.58 -7.21
C GLN A 29 27.04 43.53 -6.15
N SER A 30 27.31 43.79 -4.88
CA SER A 30 26.93 42.92 -3.77
C SER A 30 25.42 42.72 -3.69
N ALA A 31 24.64 43.80 -3.73
CA ALA A 31 23.18 43.72 -3.73
C ALA A 31 22.63 42.91 -4.92
N ARG A 32 23.18 43.12 -6.13
CA ARG A 32 22.81 42.34 -7.32
C ARG A 32 23.15 40.86 -7.16
N THR A 33 24.35 40.56 -6.68
CA THR A 33 24.81 39.17 -6.48
C THR A 33 23.94 38.46 -5.45
N ILE A 34 23.56 39.13 -4.36
CA ILE A 34 22.66 38.58 -3.34
C ILE A 34 21.30 38.27 -3.96
N SER A 35 20.71 39.20 -4.71
CA SER A 35 19.41 39.02 -5.36
C SER A 35 19.44 37.85 -6.37
N GLU A 36 20.47 37.78 -7.21
CA GLU A 36 20.67 36.70 -8.18
C GLU A 36 20.83 35.34 -7.49
N TRP A 37 21.62 35.27 -6.43
CA TRP A 37 21.78 34.06 -5.62
C TRP A 37 20.46 33.67 -4.97
N THR A 38 19.75 34.60 -4.34
CA THR A 38 18.45 34.35 -3.70
C THR A 38 17.45 33.77 -4.69
N ALA A 39 17.38 34.30 -5.91
CA ALA A 39 16.54 33.74 -6.97
C ALA A 39 17.01 32.33 -7.39
N ALA A 40 18.32 32.14 -7.60
CA ALA A 40 18.88 30.88 -8.08
C ALA A 40 18.72 29.70 -7.08
N VAL A 41 18.71 29.97 -5.78
CA VAL A 41 18.57 28.95 -4.73
C VAL A 41 17.30 29.14 -3.89
N ALA A 42 16.24 29.69 -4.50
CA ALA A 42 14.96 29.95 -3.83
C ALA A 42 14.43 28.69 -3.11
N ASP A 43 14.52 27.55 -3.78
CA ASP A 43 14.05 26.22 -3.32
C ASP A 43 15.04 25.45 -2.45
N VAL A 44 16.15 26.07 -2.06
CA VAL A 44 17.14 25.48 -1.16
C VAL A 44 17.00 26.13 0.22
N PRO A 45 16.77 25.35 1.29
CA PRO A 45 16.74 25.88 2.65
C PRO A 45 18.14 26.25 3.13
N ALA A 46 18.26 27.16 4.11
CA ALA A 46 19.55 27.49 4.71
C ALA A 46 20.08 26.30 5.53
N THR A 47 19.20 25.73 6.35
CA THR A 47 19.47 24.58 7.21
C THR A 47 18.22 23.70 7.29
N MET A 48 18.42 22.40 7.49
CA MET A 48 17.39 21.47 7.95
C MET A 48 18.03 20.48 8.92
N PRO A 49 17.98 20.75 10.24
CA PRO A 49 18.65 19.94 11.24
C PRO A 49 18.23 18.46 11.22
N ASP A 50 16.93 18.17 11.07
CA ASP A 50 16.37 16.82 11.14
C ASP A 50 16.90 15.87 10.06
N VAL A 51 17.36 16.42 8.94
CA VAL A 51 17.86 15.66 7.78
C VAL A 51 19.33 15.96 7.49
N GLY A 52 19.99 16.70 8.39
CA GLY A 52 21.40 17.04 8.28
C GLY A 52 21.73 17.95 7.08
N TRP A 53 20.83 18.84 6.67
CA TRP A 53 21.17 19.86 5.67
C TRP A 53 21.74 21.12 6.32
N ASP A 54 22.80 21.67 5.73
CA ASP A 54 23.37 22.97 6.08
C ASP A 54 24.13 23.52 4.87
N ALA A 55 23.67 24.67 4.34
CA ALA A 55 24.26 25.31 3.17
C ALA A 55 25.70 25.83 3.43
N ALA A 56 26.02 26.27 4.64
CA ALA A 56 27.38 26.67 5.01
C ALA A 56 28.31 25.45 5.06
N ARG A 57 27.80 24.31 5.55
CA ARG A 57 28.55 23.04 5.51
C ARG A 57 28.77 22.54 4.08
N ALA A 58 27.76 22.64 3.22
CA ALA A 58 27.91 22.32 1.80
C ALA A 58 28.96 23.24 1.12
N THR A 59 28.93 24.54 1.44
CA THR A 59 29.91 25.52 0.95
C THR A 59 31.32 25.19 1.40
N ARG A 60 31.52 24.88 2.67
CA ARG A 60 32.82 24.42 3.20
C ARG A 60 33.31 23.18 2.46
N ARG A 61 32.43 22.19 2.28
CA ARG A 61 32.74 20.95 1.55
C ARG A 61 33.15 21.18 0.11
N TYR A 62 32.58 22.18 -0.59
CA TYR A 62 33.02 22.57 -1.94
C TYR A 62 34.50 22.96 -1.96
N TYR A 63 34.97 23.71 -0.96
CA TYR A 63 36.37 24.14 -0.86
C TYR A 63 37.31 23.04 -0.32
N GLU A 64 36.82 22.12 0.51
CA GLU A 64 37.60 21.03 1.11
C GLU A 64 37.78 19.80 0.19
N GLN A 65 37.12 19.72 -0.96
CA GLN A 65 37.19 18.56 -1.85
C GLN A 65 38.62 18.35 -2.41
N GLN A 66 39.36 17.41 -1.81
CA GLN A 66 40.76 17.09 -2.14
C GLN A 66 40.93 15.95 -3.18
N GLY A 67 39.86 15.28 -3.63
CA GLY A 67 39.98 13.94 -4.25
C GLY A 67 39.13 13.61 -5.48
N GLY A 68 38.56 14.59 -6.19
CA GLY A 68 37.82 14.26 -7.44
C GLY A 68 37.27 15.45 -8.21
N ASN A 69 36.86 16.50 -7.52
CA ASN A 69 36.46 17.77 -8.14
C ASN A 69 37.35 18.90 -7.61
N ARG A 70 38.19 19.45 -8.48
CA ARG A 70 39.11 20.57 -8.16
C ARG A 70 38.54 21.93 -8.59
N SER A 71 37.23 22.04 -8.84
CA SER A 71 36.60 23.28 -9.32
C SER A 71 36.91 24.49 -8.43
N SER A 72 37.00 24.27 -7.11
CA SER A 72 37.35 25.31 -6.14
C SER A 72 38.74 25.92 -6.36
N GLN A 73 39.67 25.24 -7.03
CA GLN A 73 40.97 25.82 -7.40
C GLN A 73 40.81 26.87 -8.50
N TYR A 74 39.90 26.65 -9.44
CA TYR A 74 39.78 27.48 -10.65
C TYR A 74 38.71 28.56 -10.55
N ARG A 75 37.63 28.33 -9.78
CA ARG A 75 36.55 29.30 -9.60
C ARG A 75 35.98 29.32 -8.17
N PRO A 76 35.42 30.46 -7.72
CA PRO A 76 34.65 30.51 -6.49
C PRO A 76 33.39 29.64 -6.58
N ILE A 77 32.78 29.35 -5.42
CA ILE A 77 31.48 28.68 -5.36
C ILE A 77 30.41 29.52 -6.09
N GLU A 78 29.50 28.84 -6.76
CA GLU A 78 28.36 29.43 -7.49
C GLU A 78 27.05 28.76 -7.05
N PRO A 79 25.87 29.35 -7.37
CA PRO A 79 24.57 28.78 -6.99
C PRO A 79 24.38 27.33 -7.43
N HIS A 80 24.90 26.96 -8.61
CA HIS A 80 24.77 25.63 -9.17
C HIS A 80 25.50 24.55 -8.33
N ASP A 81 26.55 24.92 -7.59
CA ASP A 81 27.25 23.99 -6.68
C ASP A 81 26.38 23.61 -5.48
N LEU A 82 25.64 24.59 -4.93
CA LEU A 82 24.69 24.33 -3.86
C LEU A 82 23.51 23.50 -4.35
N LEU A 83 23.00 23.78 -5.55
CA LEU A 83 21.95 22.97 -6.17
C LEU A 83 22.41 21.53 -6.40
N ALA A 84 23.65 21.34 -6.85
CA ALA A 84 24.24 20.00 -7.02
C ALA A 84 24.39 19.27 -5.67
N ALA A 85 24.73 19.97 -4.59
CA ALA A 85 24.80 19.40 -3.25
C ALA A 85 23.41 19.08 -2.68
N TRP A 86 22.40 19.90 -2.98
CA TRP A 86 21.01 19.73 -2.53
C TRP A 86 20.29 18.59 -3.24
N GLY A 87 20.54 18.41 -4.54
CA GLY A 87 19.83 17.46 -5.40
C GLY A 87 19.71 16.03 -4.83
N PRO A 88 20.81 15.39 -4.39
CA PRO A 88 20.77 14.06 -3.79
C PRO A 88 19.95 14.01 -2.50
N LEU A 89 20.05 15.04 -1.64
CA LEU A 89 19.28 15.10 -0.40
C LEU A 89 17.80 15.29 -0.69
N ARG A 90 17.44 16.17 -1.62
CA ARG A 90 16.05 16.32 -2.09
C ARG A 90 15.49 14.99 -2.61
N ALA A 91 16.26 14.25 -3.41
CA ALA A 91 15.85 12.94 -3.90
C ALA A 91 15.62 11.95 -2.75
N GLU A 92 16.48 11.96 -1.73
CA GLU A 92 16.30 11.14 -0.53
C GLU A 92 15.05 11.55 0.28
N LEU A 93 14.78 12.85 0.43
CA LEU A 93 13.57 13.34 1.09
C LEU A 93 12.31 12.85 0.37
N MET A 94 12.28 12.98 -0.95
CA MET A 94 11.19 12.48 -1.79
C MET A 94 11.03 10.96 -1.71
N ALA A 95 12.14 10.21 -1.70
CA ALA A 95 12.10 8.76 -1.59
C ALA A 95 11.58 8.28 -0.22
N ARG A 96 11.76 9.06 0.84
CA ARG A 96 11.25 8.75 2.19
C ARG A 96 9.82 9.22 2.43
N HIS A 97 9.30 10.11 1.59
CA HIS A 97 7.99 10.70 1.76
C HIS A 97 6.89 9.77 1.25
N THR A 98 5.87 9.55 2.07
CA THR A 98 4.58 9.02 1.64
C THR A 98 3.55 10.13 1.70
N ASP A 99 2.78 10.30 0.63
CA ASP A 99 1.72 11.30 0.57
C ASP A 99 0.69 10.99 1.68
N PRO A 100 0.42 11.92 2.60
CA PRO A 100 -0.61 11.74 3.62
C PRO A 100 -1.99 11.77 2.98
N VAL A 101 -3.01 11.26 3.70
CA VAL A 101 -4.40 11.48 3.31
C VAL A 101 -4.69 12.98 3.45
N PRO A 102 -5.05 13.69 2.36
CA PRO A 102 -5.48 15.09 2.41
C PRO A 102 -6.65 15.30 3.36
N ASN A 103 -6.73 16.48 3.98
CA ASN A 103 -7.83 16.84 4.86
C ASN A 103 -9.08 17.30 4.10
N VAL A 104 -8.94 17.67 2.84
CA VAL A 104 -10.04 18.05 1.96
C VAL A 104 -10.92 16.85 1.58
N ASP A 105 -12.16 17.16 1.18
CA ASP A 105 -13.13 16.16 0.72
C ASP A 105 -12.57 15.36 -0.49
N PRO A 106 -12.51 14.02 -0.43
CA PRO A 106 -12.06 13.19 -1.56
C PRO A 106 -12.91 13.35 -2.82
N ASP A 107 -14.17 13.78 -2.70
CA ASP A 107 -15.04 14.03 -3.85
C ASP A 107 -14.72 15.38 -4.53
N ASN A 108 -13.99 16.28 -3.85
CA ASN A 108 -13.43 17.49 -4.46
C ASN A 108 -12.04 17.23 -5.03
N VAL A 109 -12.01 16.62 -6.23
CA VAL A 109 -10.79 16.20 -6.93
C VAL A 109 -9.77 17.34 -7.11
N ALA A 110 -10.23 18.57 -7.35
CA ALA A 110 -9.34 19.71 -7.58
C ALA A 110 -8.56 20.07 -6.30
N ALA A 111 -9.29 20.28 -5.20
CA ALA A 111 -8.70 20.60 -3.91
C ALA A 111 -7.80 19.47 -3.40
N TRP A 112 -8.24 18.21 -3.58
CA TRP A 112 -7.47 17.03 -3.20
C TRP A 112 -6.11 16.96 -3.88
N ARG A 113 -6.08 17.22 -5.19
CA ARG A 113 -4.81 17.22 -5.95
C ARG A 113 -3.92 18.39 -5.57
N GLU A 114 -4.50 19.55 -5.32
CA GLU A 114 -3.76 20.74 -4.89
C GLU A 114 -3.04 20.50 -3.55
N GLU A 115 -3.71 19.92 -2.56
CA GLU A 115 -3.11 19.61 -1.26
C GLU A 115 -1.96 18.60 -1.39
N LEU A 116 -2.12 17.55 -2.22
CA LEU A 116 -1.06 16.57 -2.49
C LEU A 116 0.16 17.22 -3.15
N VAL A 117 -0.05 18.02 -4.21
CA VAL A 117 1.03 18.71 -4.92
C VAL A 117 1.73 19.70 -4.00
N GLY A 118 0.98 20.46 -3.21
CA GLY A 118 1.50 21.41 -2.23
C GLY A 118 2.38 20.73 -1.18
N THR A 119 1.92 19.60 -0.64
CA THR A 119 2.68 18.83 0.36
C THR A 119 3.99 18.28 -0.24
N ARG A 120 3.93 17.69 -1.43
CA ARG A 120 5.14 17.18 -2.12
C ARG A 120 6.12 18.30 -2.44
N ALA A 121 5.65 19.45 -2.91
CA ALA A 121 6.48 20.61 -3.17
C ALA A 121 7.16 21.11 -1.89
N ALA A 122 6.40 21.23 -0.79
CA ALA A 122 6.93 21.64 0.51
C ALA A 122 8.02 20.70 1.04
N VAL A 123 7.86 19.38 0.87
CA VAL A 123 8.90 18.41 1.24
C VAL A 123 10.10 18.48 0.28
N ALA A 124 9.88 18.70 -1.01
CA ALA A 124 10.94 18.79 -2.01
C ALA A 124 11.86 20.01 -1.81
N VAL A 125 11.32 21.11 -1.29
CA VAL A 125 12.09 22.31 -0.93
C VAL A 125 12.52 22.32 0.54
N GLY A 126 12.17 21.28 1.31
CA GLY A 126 12.57 21.13 2.70
C GLY A 126 11.86 22.04 3.69
N HIS A 127 10.69 22.59 3.34
CA HIS A 127 9.83 23.33 4.28
C HIS A 127 9.13 22.44 5.30
N ILE A 128 8.81 21.20 4.91
CA ILE A 128 8.14 20.22 5.76
C ILE A 128 8.98 18.94 5.74
N PRO A 129 9.17 18.24 6.88
CA PRO A 129 9.84 16.95 6.88
C PRO A 129 9.01 15.90 6.11
N PRO A 130 9.66 14.87 5.54
CA PRO A 130 8.94 13.79 4.88
C PRO A 130 7.94 13.13 5.84
N ALA A 131 6.66 13.11 5.49
CA ALA A 131 5.69 12.28 6.20
C ALA A 131 6.10 10.81 6.07
N GLN A 132 6.32 10.14 7.19
CA GLN A 132 6.71 8.74 7.24
C GLN A 132 5.55 7.92 7.80
N TYR A 133 4.85 7.17 6.95
CA TYR A 133 3.92 6.11 7.36
C TYR A 133 4.66 4.86 7.93
N ARG A 134 5.90 5.05 8.40
CA ARG A 134 6.80 3.97 8.82
C ARG A 134 6.41 3.30 10.13
N ALA A 135 5.49 3.88 10.91
CA ALA A 135 4.98 3.23 12.12
C ALA A 135 4.21 1.95 11.81
N GLU A 136 3.62 1.82 10.61
CA GLU A 136 2.88 0.63 10.17
C GLU A 136 3.73 -0.30 9.27
N ILE A 137 4.73 0.25 8.58
CA ILE A 137 5.57 -0.51 7.63
C ILE A 137 6.83 -1.12 8.28
N ASN A 138 7.27 -0.62 9.44
CA ASN A 138 8.39 -1.24 10.17
C ASN A 138 7.99 -2.59 10.80
N ASP A 139 8.96 -3.43 11.17
CA ASP A 139 8.69 -4.77 11.74
C ASP A 139 7.73 -4.74 12.94
N ALA A 140 7.76 -3.70 13.76
CA ALA A 140 6.86 -3.55 14.90
C ALA A 140 5.42 -3.20 14.45
N GLY A 141 5.29 -2.34 13.45
CA GLY A 141 4.04 -1.98 12.77
C GLY A 141 3.43 -3.16 12.04
N GLN A 142 4.24 -3.92 11.30
CA GLN A 142 3.81 -5.14 10.63
C GLN A 142 3.39 -6.21 11.64
N LYS A 143 4.09 -6.35 12.78
CA LYS A 143 3.65 -7.25 13.86
C LYS A 143 2.34 -6.81 14.49
N ARG A 144 2.15 -5.50 14.73
CA ARG A 144 0.89 -4.94 15.23
C ARG A 144 -0.26 -5.14 14.25
N LEU A 145 -0.02 -4.85 12.97
CA LEU A 145 -0.97 -5.05 11.88
C LEU A 145 -1.30 -6.54 11.73
N ALA A 146 -0.30 -7.42 11.74
CA ALA A 146 -0.51 -8.87 11.72
C ALA A 146 -1.29 -9.37 12.95
N ALA A 147 -1.08 -8.78 14.13
CA ALA A 147 -1.87 -9.09 15.32
C ALA A 147 -3.32 -8.59 15.20
N LEU A 148 -3.55 -7.36 14.73
CA LEU A 148 -4.87 -6.80 14.46
C LEU A 148 -5.61 -7.59 13.36
N MET A 149 -4.87 -8.07 12.36
CA MET A 149 -5.39 -8.90 11.28
C MET A 149 -5.40 -10.40 11.63
N SER A 150 -4.84 -10.81 12.78
CA SER A 150 -4.88 -12.20 13.21
C SER A 150 -6.34 -12.58 13.51
N GLY A 151 -6.87 -13.52 12.74
CA GLY A 151 -8.30 -13.87 12.77
C GLY A 151 -9.18 -13.11 11.77
N VAL A 152 -8.68 -12.05 11.13
CA VAL A 152 -9.37 -11.40 10.00
C VAL A 152 -9.06 -12.18 8.72
N GLY A 153 -9.96 -13.06 8.30
CA GLY A 153 -9.78 -13.82 7.05
C GLY A 153 -9.95 -15.32 7.17
N ALA A 154 -9.69 -15.86 8.37
CA ALA A 154 -9.92 -17.25 8.74
C ALA A 154 -11.31 -17.40 9.35
N GLY A 155 -12.12 -18.25 8.76
CA GLY A 155 -13.51 -18.52 9.10
C GLY A 155 -14.53 -17.83 8.20
N PRO A 156 -15.82 -18.16 8.38
CA PRO A 156 -16.93 -17.53 7.66
C PRO A 156 -17.02 -16.01 7.88
N ARG A 157 -16.51 -15.51 9.01
CA ARG A 157 -16.50 -14.09 9.39
C ARG A 157 -15.17 -13.42 9.04
N ARG A 158 -14.90 -13.24 7.75
CA ARG A 158 -13.95 -12.19 7.33
C ARG A 158 -14.52 -10.83 7.75
N TYR A 159 -13.67 -9.84 8.01
CA TYR A 159 -14.13 -8.47 8.29
C TYR A 159 -14.90 -7.93 7.09
N LEU A 160 -16.22 -8.12 7.13
CA LEU A 160 -17.20 -7.61 6.20
C LEU A 160 -18.30 -7.02 7.07
N PRO A 161 -18.49 -5.71 7.09
CA PRO A 161 -19.53 -5.08 7.90
C PRO A 161 -20.90 -5.72 7.64
N ALA A 162 -21.72 -5.89 8.67
CA ALA A 162 -22.97 -6.64 8.59
C ALA A 162 -23.93 -6.11 7.51
N HIS A 163 -23.94 -4.79 7.27
CA HIS A 163 -24.77 -4.17 6.22
C HIS A 163 -24.28 -4.56 4.82
N VAL A 164 -22.97 -4.45 4.53
CA VAL A 164 -22.37 -4.91 3.26
C VAL A 164 -22.59 -6.41 3.06
N ALA A 165 -22.45 -7.18 4.13
CA ALA A 165 -22.72 -8.62 4.12
C ALA A 165 -24.16 -8.94 3.70
N ALA A 166 -25.14 -8.13 4.14
CA ALA A 166 -26.54 -8.26 3.77
C ALA A 166 -26.78 -7.87 2.30
N GLU A 167 -26.23 -6.75 1.84
CA GLU A 167 -26.35 -6.29 0.44
C GLU A 167 -25.78 -7.29 -0.55
N LEU A 168 -24.68 -7.97 -0.20
CA LEU A 168 -24.04 -8.94 -1.09
C LEU A 168 -24.74 -10.32 -1.12
N ARG A 169 -25.71 -10.60 -0.23
CA ARG A 169 -26.39 -11.91 -0.17
C ARG A 169 -26.93 -12.41 -1.53
N PRO A 170 -27.55 -11.57 -2.38
CA PRO A 170 -28.04 -12.00 -3.70
C PRO A 170 -26.94 -12.52 -4.63
N PHE A 171 -25.73 -11.98 -4.48
CA PHE A 171 -24.56 -12.31 -5.30
C PHE A 171 -23.70 -13.43 -4.71
N ARG A 172 -23.79 -13.70 -3.39
CA ARG A 172 -23.00 -14.72 -2.68
C ARG A 172 -23.84 -15.82 -2.02
N LYS A 173 -24.89 -16.28 -2.69
CA LYS A 173 -25.93 -17.19 -2.16
C LYS A 173 -25.39 -18.37 -1.33
N ALA A 174 -24.40 -19.11 -1.85
CA ALA A 174 -23.81 -20.25 -1.13
C ALA A 174 -23.12 -19.83 0.19
N ARG A 175 -22.43 -18.68 0.18
CA ARG A 175 -21.78 -18.12 1.36
C ARG A 175 -22.80 -17.57 2.36
N ALA A 176 -23.84 -16.89 1.89
CA ALA A 176 -24.91 -16.36 2.72
C ALA A 176 -25.66 -17.50 3.46
N HIS A 177 -25.94 -18.60 2.76
CA HIS A 177 -26.54 -19.79 3.36
C HIS A 177 -25.64 -20.38 4.46
N ARG A 178 -24.33 -20.52 4.21
CA ARG A 178 -23.36 -20.98 5.22
C ARG A 178 -23.30 -20.07 6.45
N GLU A 179 -23.22 -18.76 6.24
CA GLU A 179 -23.21 -17.77 7.33
C GLU A 179 -24.48 -17.84 8.18
N GLN A 180 -25.64 -18.11 7.56
CA GLN A 180 -26.91 -18.31 8.25
C GLN A 180 -26.90 -19.61 9.08
N LEU A 181 -26.46 -20.74 8.51
CA LEU A 181 -26.39 -22.00 9.24
C LEU A 181 -25.48 -21.89 10.48
N VAL A 182 -24.33 -21.23 10.34
CA VAL A 182 -23.43 -20.97 11.47
C VAL A 182 -24.09 -20.09 12.54
N ALA A 183 -24.91 -19.11 12.14
CA ALA A 183 -25.67 -18.30 13.08
C ALA A 183 -26.77 -19.10 13.81
N GLU A 184 -27.30 -20.15 13.17
CA GLU A 184 -28.27 -21.11 13.73
C GLU A 184 -27.60 -22.18 14.62
N GLY A 185 -26.28 -22.08 14.85
CA GLY A 185 -25.52 -23.00 15.70
C GLY A 185 -25.06 -24.27 14.99
N ILE A 186 -25.22 -24.35 13.67
CA ILE A 186 -24.79 -25.49 12.85
C ILE A 186 -23.29 -25.33 12.55
N PRO A 187 -22.44 -26.32 12.89
CA PRO A 187 -21.01 -26.27 12.61
C PRO A 187 -20.69 -26.16 11.11
N ASP A 188 -19.68 -25.35 10.76
CA ASP A 188 -19.26 -25.14 9.37
C ASP A 188 -18.28 -26.24 8.90
N PRO A 189 -18.63 -27.05 7.89
CA PRO A 189 -17.73 -28.08 7.34
C PRO A 189 -16.52 -27.51 6.61
N LEU A 190 -16.51 -26.22 6.26
CA LEU A 190 -15.30 -25.57 5.73
C LEU A 190 -14.28 -25.23 6.84
N GLY A 191 -14.66 -25.33 8.12
CA GLY A 191 -13.78 -25.13 9.27
C GLY A 191 -12.67 -26.18 9.42
N VAL A 192 -12.79 -27.32 8.74
CA VAL A 192 -11.77 -28.38 8.68
C VAL A 192 -11.23 -28.54 7.27
N LYS A 193 -9.97 -28.99 7.13
CA LYS A 193 -9.39 -29.33 5.81
C LYS A 193 -10.10 -30.55 5.23
N CYS A 194 -10.35 -30.56 3.92
CA CYS A 194 -10.96 -31.72 3.26
C CYS A 194 -9.93 -32.86 3.10
N PRO A 195 -10.18 -34.07 3.64
CA PRO A 195 -9.25 -35.20 3.46
C PRO A 195 -9.17 -35.68 2.01
N TYR A 196 -10.29 -35.63 1.27
CA TYR A 196 -10.39 -36.17 -0.08
C TYR A 196 -9.76 -35.28 -1.15
N CYS A 197 -10.17 -34.00 -1.24
CA CYS A 197 -9.67 -33.10 -2.27
C CYS A 197 -8.59 -32.13 -1.79
N LEU A 198 -8.17 -32.24 -0.52
CA LEU A 198 -7.16 -31.42 0.14
C LEU A 198 -7.45 -29.91 0.16
N ALA A 199 -8.69 -29.50 -0.15
CA ALA A 199 -9.14 -28.11 -0.03
C ALA A 199 -8.86 -27.60 1.40
N ALA A 200 -8.22 -26.44 1.49
CA ALA A 200 -7.84 -25.82 2.76
C ALA A 200 -9.08 -25.38 3.57
N ILE A 201 -8.86 -25.02 4.82
CA ILE A 201 -9.88 -24.39 5.67
C ILE A 201 -10.43 -23.16 4.92
N ASP A 202 -11.75 -22.97 4.98
CA ASP A 202 -12.53 -21.96 4.24
C ASP A 202 -12.56 -22.06 2.71
N GLU A 203 -11.85 -23.02 2.10
CA GLU A 203 -11.93 -23.25 0.66
C GLU A 203 -13.03 -24.25 0.30
N GLN A 204 -13.79 -23.95 -0.75
CA GLN A 204 -14.79 -24.88 -1.29
C GLN A 204 -14.14 -26.17 -1.81
N CYS A 205 -14.78 -27.31 -1.57
CA CYS A 205 -14.36 -28.58 -2.18
C CYS A 205 -14.33 -28.46 -3.70
N ARG A 206 -13.31 -29.04 -4.34
CA ARG A 206 -13.15 -29.05 -5.81
C ARG A 206 -13.48 -30.41 -6.39
N SER A 207 -14.06 -30.44 -7.60
CA SER A 207 -14.42 -31.70 -8.24
C SER A 207 -13.18 -32.51 -8.60
N SER A 208 -13.36 -33.82 -8.80
CA SER A 208 -12.34 -34.63 -9.46
C SER A 208 -11.97 -34.02 -10.82
N PHE A 209 -10.76 -34.33 -11.28
CA PHE A 209 -10.27 -33.88 -12.57
C PHE A 209 -11.22 -34.37 -13.68
N ARG A 210 -11.77 -33.46 -14.47
CA ARG A 210 -12.62 -33.83 -15.61
C ARG A 210 -11.74 -34.09 -16.84
N ASN A 211 -11.96 -35.22 -17.50
CA ASN A 211 -11.35 -35.47 -18.81
C ASN A 211 -11.75 -34.35 -19.79
N ARG A 212 -10.81 -33.95 -20.67
CA ARG A 212 -10.85 -32.81 -21.62
C ARG A 212 -10.40 -31.43 -21.09
N GLY A 213 -9.47 -31.37 -20.14
CA GLY A 213 -8.72 -30.14 -19.83
C GLY A 213 -9.50 -29.03 -19.12
N LYS A 214 -10.73 -29.28 -18.67
CA LYS A 214 -11.60 -28.25 -18.04
C LYS A 214 -11.39 -28.05 -16.54
N GLY A 215 -10.22 -28.45 -16.02
CA GLY A 215 -9.81 -28.24 -14.62
C GLY A 215 -10.75 -28.85 -13.57
N ARG A 216 -10.53 -28.47 -12.30
CA ARG A 216 -11.40 -28.82 -11.17
C ARG A 216 -12.31 -27.63 -10.85
N ARG A 217 -13.63 -27.78 -10.95
CA ARG A 217 -14.56 -26.70 -10.57
C ARG A 217 -14.84 -26.76 -9.06
N PRO A 218 -15.11 -25.62 -8.39
CA PRO A 218 -15.67 -25.64 -7.04
C PRO A 218 -17.04 -26.36 -7.05
N LEU A 219 -17.25 -27.27 -6.11
CA LEU A 219 -18.54 -27.90 -5.86
C LEU A 219 -19.47 -26.90 -5.17
N THR A 220 -20.77 -27.06 -5.40
CA THR A 220 -21.80 -26.29 -4.68
C THR A 220 -21.97 -26.76 -3.24
N GLY A 221 -21.58 -28.00 -2.93
CA GLY A 221 -21.53 -28.58 -1.58
C GLY A 221 -20.12 -29.06 -1.19
N VAL A 222 -20.01 -29.79 -0.08
CA VAL A 222 -18.76 -30.37 0.42
C VAL A 222 -18.68 -31.88 0.15
N HIS A 223 -17.48 -32.45 0.13
CA HIS A 223 -17.34 -33.91 0.08
C HIS A 223 -17.81 -34.53 1.41
N PRO A 224 -18.46 -35.72 1.39
CA PRO A 224 -18.86 -36.44 2.60
C PRO A 224 -17.72 -36.60 3.60
N SER A 225 -16.53 -36.98 3.11
CA SER A 225 -15.31 -37.13 3.91
C SER A 225 -14.89 -35.86 4.68
N ARG A 226 -15.33 -34.67 4.26
CA ARG A 226 -15.06 -33.42 4.98
C ARG A 226 -16.05 -33.21 6.12
N VAL A 227 -17.29 -33.68 5.96
CA VAL A 227 -18.30 -33.69 7.03
C VAL A 227 -17.88 -34.69 8.11
N ASP A 228 -17.42 -35.88 7.71
CA ASP A 228 -16.92 -36.88 8.65
C ASP A 228 -15.74 -36.35 9.46
N ALA A 229 -14.81 -35.66 8.80
CA ALA A 229 -13.69 -34.99 9.46
C ALA A 229 -14.12 -33.86 10.40
N LEU A 230 -15.19 -33.12 10.06
CA LEU A 230 -15.74 -32.10 10.95
C LEU A 230 -16.32 -32.74 12.20
N VAL A 231 -17.08 -33.83 12.06
CA VAL A 231 -17.68 -34.47 13.24
C VAL A 231 -16.64 -35.16 14.11
N ALA A 232 -15.63 -35.79 13.51
CA ALA A 232 -14.48 -36.29 14.26
C ALA A 232 -13.77 -35.18 15.04
N HIS A 233 -13.66 -33.97 14.46
CA HIS A 233 -13.08 -32.79 15.13
C HIS A 233 -13.97 -32.26 16.28
N LEU A 234 -15.28 -32.49 16.24
CA LEU A 234 -16.23 -32.04 17.26
C LEU A 234 -16.39 -33.03 18.43
N GLY A 235 -15.85 -34.25 18.33
CA GLY A 235 -15.82 -35.23 19.43
C GLY A 235 -17.20 -35.74 19.86
N VAL A 236 -18.15 -35.93 18.91
CA VAL A 236 -19.52 -36.34 19.23
C VAL A 236 -19.63 -37.88 19.24
N ASP A 237 -19.79 -38.48 20.41
CA ASP A 237 -20.06 -39.93 20.58
C ASP A 237 -21.52 -40.29 20.26
N GLU A 238 -21.76 -41.54 19.78
CA GLU A 238 -22.97 -42.29 19.33
C GLU A 238 -24.29 -41.55 18.97
N GLN A 239 -24.65 -40.43 19.59
CA GLN A 239 -25.59 -39.43 19.07
C GLN A 239 -25.02 -38.61 17.90
N GLY A 240 -23.71 -38.72 17.64
CA GLY A 240 -23.00 -38.05 16.55
C GLY A 240 -23.42 -38.47 15.15
N GLU A 241 -23.95 -39.69 14.95
CA GLU A 241 -24.34 -40.19 13.62
C GLU A 241 -25.64 -39.51 13.11
N ALA A 242 -26.62 -39.27 14.00
CA ALA A 242 -27.85 -38.56 13.64
C ALA A 242 -27.59 -37.07 13.36
N GLU A 243 -26.71 -36.44 14.12
CA GLU A 243 -26.27 -35.06 13.90
C GLU A 243 -25.37 -34.97 12.64
N GLN A 244 -24.52 -35.97 12.36
CA GLN A 244 -23.80 -36.13 11.07
C GLN A 244 -24.75 -36.17 9.88
N ILE A 245 -25.79 -37.00 9.94
CA ILE A 245 -26.77 -37.16 8.87
C ILE A 245 -27.59 -35.87 8.68
N ARG A 246 -27.91 -35.17 9.77
CA ARG A 246 -28.62 -33.88 9.75
C ARG A 246 -27.76 -32.77 9.14
N LEU A 247 -26.53 -32.60 9.64
CA LEU A 247 -25.56 -31.62 9.15
C LEU A 247 -25.21 -31.87 7.67
N ALA A 248 -24.98 -33.14 7.29
CA ALA A 248 -24.73 -33.53 5.91
C ALA A 248 -25.93 -33.24 5.00
N ARG A 249 -27.17 -33.49 5.42
CA ARG A 249 -28.37 -33.19 4.61
C ARG A 249 -28.59 -31.70 4.38
N ILE A 250 -28.36 -30.88 5.41
CA ILE A 250 -28.56 -29.41 5.33
C ILE A 250 -27.45 -28.73 4.51
N MET A 251 -26.21 -29.24 4.59
CA MET A 251 -25.04 -28.61 3.96
C MET A 251 -24.68 -29.15 2.58
N CYS A 252 -25.13 -30.36 2.22
CA CYS A 252 -24.81 -31.01 0.94
C CYS A 252 -25.94 -30.95 -0.10
N GLN A 253 -27.14 -30.44 0.23
CA GLN A 253 -28.13 -30.16 -0.80
C GLN A 253 -27.87 -28.78 -1.42
N PRO A 254 -27.68 -28.67 -2.74
CA PRO A 254 -27.78 -27.37 -3.38
C PRO A 254 -29.17 -26.79 -3.09
N PRO A 255 -29.34 -25.47 -2.90
CA PRO A 255 -30.68 -24.89 -2.90
C PRO A 255 -31.38 -25.39 -4.16
N ALA A 256 -32.56 -26.01 -3.97
CA ALA A 256 -33.24 -26.73 -5.02
C ALA A 256 -33.19 -25.92 -6.32
N PRO A 257 -32.66 -26.48 -7.43
CA PRO A 257 -32.78 -25.78 -8.70
C PRO A 257 -34.27 -25.60 -8.94
N ARG A 258 -34.73 -24.35 -9.08
CA ARG A 258 -36.04 -24.07 -9.66
C ARG A 258 -36.13 -24.90 -10.94
N ARG A 259 -37.12 -25.78 -11.01
CA ARG A 259 -37.50 -26.47 -12.25
C ARG A 259 -38.02 -25.42 -13.22
N ASP A 260 -37.13 -24.60 -13.77
CA ASP A 260 -37.40 -23.89 -15.01
C ASP A 260 -37.19 -24.93 -16.10
N GLY A 261 -38.30 -25.51 -16.52
CA GLY A 261 -38.36 -26.48 -17.60
C GLY A 261 -37.81 -25.88 -18.89
N ARG A 262 -36.51 -26.04 -19.12
CA ARG A 262 -35.97 -25.97 -20.48
C ARG A 262 -36.25 -27.30 -21.15
N ALA A 263 -37.35 -27.31 -21.89
CA ALA A 263 -37.62 -28.29 -22.93
C ALA A 263 -36.33 -28.53 -23.74
N ARG A 264 -35.88 -29.78 -23.81
CA ARG A 264 -34.88 -30.19 -24.79
C ARG A 264 -35.58 -30.10 -26.15
N HIS A 265 -35.32 -29.03 -26.89
CA HIS A 265 -35.59 -28.98 -28.31
C HIS A 265 -34.65 -29.99 -28.99
N THR A 266 -35.17 -31.18 -29.30
CA THR A 266 -34.60 -32.02 -30.35
C THR A 266 -35.14 -31.48 -31.68
N SER A 267 -34.49 -30.48 -32.24
CA SER A 267 -34.63 -30.15 -33.67
C SER A 267 -33.70 -31.10 -34.43
N GLY A 268 -34.29 -31.95 -35.25
CA GLY A 268 -33.56 -32.88 -36.11
C GLY A 268 -32.94 -32.23 -37.35
N GLY A 269 -32.36 -33.10 -38.16
CA GLY A 269 -32.33 -32.94 -39.61
C GLY A 269 -30.98 -32.60 -40.25
N GLY A 270 -30.39 -33.62 -40.89
CA GLY A 270 -29.94 -33.51 -42.28
C GLY A 270 -28.45 -33.25 -42.54
N GLY A 271 -27.84 -34.10 -43.38
CA GLY A 271 -26.63 -33.74 -44.12
C GLY A 271 -25.72 -34.91 -44.50
N ASP A 272 -26.10 -35.63 -45.56
CA ASP A 272 -25.29 -36.38 -46.54
C ASP A 272 -23.77 -36.53 -46.33
N ARG A 273 -23.32 -37.80 -46.32
CA ARG A 273 -22.45 -38.41 -47.34
C ARG A 273 -22.36 -39.92 -47.13
#